data_AF-A0A9E2R5S3-F1
#
_entry.id   AF-A0A9E2R5S3-F1
#
_cell.length_a   1.000
_cell.length_b   1.000
_cell.length_c   1.000
_cell.angle_alpha   90.00
_cell.angle_beta   90.00
_cell.angle_gamma   90.00
#
_symmetry.space_group_name_H-M   'P 1'
#
loop_
_entity.id
_entity.type
_entity.pdbx_description
1 polymer ?
#
loop_
_entity_poly.entity_id
_entity_poly.type
_entity_poly.pdbx_seq_one_letter_code
_entity_poly.pdbx_strand_id
1 'polypeptide(L)'
;MNRFLYAPEEFACDSSATIRVTAYLNRTAIDSNTTNAQAGTWPSETLRIHAAEGFNRVVVHYDAPPVTGGNWGPIFMAENMVVTPAQPPVLLQNPAVLAGGPLRFGFTNQAGSAFTVLSTTNPAAPVAAWAPLGLATEIAPGCYQFSDPDALNHPQRFYCVRLP
;
A
#
# COMPACT_ATOMS: atom_id res chain seq x y z
N MET A 1 0.68 3.52 6.59
CA MET A 1 1.45 3.42 7.85
C MET A 1 0.93 2.22 8.62
N ASN A 2 1.78 1.21 8.79
CA ASN A 2 1.44 -0.06 9.41
C ASN A 2 1.77 0.01 10.90
N ARG A 3 0.97 -0.69 11.71
CA ARG A 3 1.04 -0.70 13.18
C ARG A 3 1.31 -2.13 13.62
N PHE A 4 2.14 -2.26 14.66
CA PHE A 4 2.60 -3.54 15.21
C PHE A 4 2.38 -3.59 16.71
N LEU A 5 1.45 -4.42 17.17
CA LEU A 5 1.22 -4.63 18.59
C LEU A 5 2.34 -5.50 19.20
N TYR A 6 2.96 -5.00 20.25
CA TYR A 6 3.98 -5.73 21.02
C TYR A 6 3.75 -5.53 22.52
N ALA A 7 4.21 -6.48 23.33
CA ALA A 7 4.23 -6.38 24.78
C ALA A 7 5.58 -6.87 25.32
N PRO A 8 6.48 -5.94 25.72
CA PRO A 8 7.74 -6.30 26.35
C PRO A 8 7.55 -6.59 27.85
N GLU A 9 8.57 -7.16 28.47
CA GLU A 9 8.72 -7.18 29.92
C GLU A 9 9.83 -6.22 30.31
N GLU A 10 9.45 -5.10 30.93
CA GLU A 10 10.35 -4.06 31.42
C GLU A 10 10.17 -3.95 32.93
N PHE A 11 11.17 -4.36 33.71
CA PHE A 11 11.07 -4.30 35.17
C PHE A 11 10.98 -2.84 35.63
N ALA A 12 9.98 -2.52 36.46
CA ALA A 12 9.60 -1.14 36.78
C ALA A 12 10.67 -0.31 37.54
N CYS A 13 11.76 -0.93 37.99
CA CYS A 13 12.92 -0.26 38.59
C CYS A 13 14.01 0.12 37.58
N ASP A 14 13.88 -0.29 36.33
CA ASP A 14 14.87 -0.10 35.27
C ASP A 14 14.41 1.01 34.32
N SER A 15 15.35 1.60 33.57
CA SER A 15 14.97 2.42 32.42
C SER A 15 14.50 1.51 31.30
N SER A 16 13.54 1.91 30.48
CA SER A 16 13.03 1.02 29.44
C SER A 16 14.04 0.74 28.31
N ALA A 17 14.04 -0.49 27.80
CA ALA A 17 14.82 -0.88 26.62
C ALA A 17 14.32 -0.21 25.34
N THR A 18 15.21 -0.11 24.35
CA THR A 18 14.83 0.32 23.00
C THR A 18 14.39 -0.90 22.19
N ILE A 19 13.20 -0.82 21.60
CA ILE A 19 12.63 -1.84 20.71
C ILE A 19 12.72 -1.35 19.27
N ARG A 20 13.11 -2.24 18.34
CA ARG A 20 13.11 -1.99 16.90
C ARG A 20 12.07 -2.87 16.21
N VAL A 21 11.41 -2.30 15.20
CA VAL A 21 10.69 -3.02 14.15
C VAL A 21 11.46 -2.88 12.84
N THR A 22 11.61 -3.97 12.09
CA THR A 22 12.21 -3.97 10.75
C THR A 22 11.32 -4.74 9.78
N ALA A 23 10.90 -4.09 8.70
CA ALA A 23 10.18 -4.72 7.61
C ALA A 23 11.11 -5.15 6.49
N TYR A 24 10.79 -6.30 5.89
CA TYR A 24 11.52 -6.90 4.81
C TYR A 24 10.62 -7.19 3.62
N LEU A 25 11.13 -6.93 2.42
CA LEU A 25 10.58 -7.43 1.17
C LEU A 25 11.60 -8.39 0.55
N ASN A 26 11.22 -9.66 0.41
CA ASN A 26 12.07 -10.69 -0.20
C ASN A 26 13.46 -10.79 0.46
N ARG A 27 13.51 -10.70 1.79
CA ARG A 27 14.72 -10.68 2.65
C ARG A 27 15.53 -9.39 2.65
N THR A 28 15.24 -8.41 1.80
CA THR A 28 15.84 -7.07 1.86
C THR A 28 15.11 -6.23 2.88
N ALA A 29 15.83 -5.56 3.79
CA ALA A 29 15.22 -4.61 4.73
C ALA A 29 14.79 -3.35 3.95
N ILE A 30 13.53 -2.95 4.11
CA ILE A 30 12.95 -1.81 3.37
C ILE A 30 12.56 -0.64 4.27
N ASP A 31 12.33 -0.91 5.55
CA ASP A 31 11.93 0.10 6.52
C ASP A 31 12.22 -0.38 7.94
N SER A 32 12.53 0.54 8.85
CA SER A 32 12.69 0.24 10.27
C SER A 32 12.34 1.43 11.13
N ASN A 33 11.91 1.17 12.35
CA ASN A 33 11.66 2.22 13.34
C ASN A 33 11.99 1.71 14.74
N THR A 34 12.26 2.62 15.66
CA THR A 34 12.57 2.33 17.05
C THR A 34 11.70 3.14 18.01
N THR A 35 11.41 2.58 19.17
CA THR A 35 10.84 3.31 20.30
C THR A 35 11.45 2.79 21.60
N ASN A 36 11.38 3.58 22.66
CA ASN A 36 11.57 3.03 24.00
C ASN A 36 10.26 2.37 24.43
N ALA A 37 10.36 1.18 25.03
CA ALA A 37 9.23 0.51 25.64
C ALA A 37 8.69 1.33 26.84
N GLN A 38 7.47 1.03 27.27
CA GLN A 38 6.96 1.46 28.56
C GLN A 38 7.44 0.51 29.66
N ALA A 39 7.75 1.06 30.84
CA ALA A 39 8.03 0.25 32.02
C ALA A 39 6.79 -0.54 32.45
N GLY A 40 7.00 -1.77 32.95
CA GLY A 40 5.96 -2.64 33.46
C GLY A 40 6.03 -4.07 32.90
N THR A 41 5.27 -4.95 33.54
CA THR A 41 5.11 -6.34 33.11
C THR A 41 3.96 -6.43 32.11
N TRP A 42 4.31 -6.56 30.82
CA TRP A 42 3.38 -6.67 29.68
C TRP A 42 2.55 -5.43 29.31
N PRO A 43 3.11 -4.20 29.31
CA PRO A 43 2.43 -3.07 28.67
C PRO A 43 2.21 -3.39 27.18
N SER A 44 1.03 -3.10 26.67
CA SER A 44 0.71 -3.30 25.25
C SER A 44 0.91 -2.00 24.48
N GLU A 45 1.79 -2.04 23.48
CA GLU A 45 2.26 -0.86 22.76
C GLU A 45 2.25 -1.07 21.25
N THR A 46 2.38 0.01 20.48
CA THR A 46 2.34 -0.05 19.01
C THR A 46 3.59 0.57 18.38
N LEU A 47 4.39 -0.26 17.70
CA LEU A 47 5.44 0.22 16.78
C LEU A 47 4.83 0.55 15.41
N ARG A 48 5.44 1.49 14.68
CA ARG A 48 4.94 1.95 13.38
C ARG A 48 6.03 1.99 12.33
N ILE A 49 5.69 1.60 11.10
CA ILE A 49 6.53 1.75 9.89
C ILE A 49 5.68 2.31 8.74
N HIS A 50 6.33 2.86 7.74
CA HIS A 50 5.71 3.47 6.56
C HIS A 50 5.78 2.61 5.29
N ALA A 51 6.76 1.70 5.17
CA ALA A 51 6.96 0.69 4.13
C ALA A 51 6.19 0.93 2.80
N ALA A 52 6.65 1.93 2.04
CA ALA A 52 5.98 2.39 0.82
C ALA A 52 5.85 1.29 -0.26
N GLU A 53 6.82 0.37 -0.34
CA GLU A 53 6.87 -0.72 -1.33
C GLU A 53 6.08 -1.99 -0.89
N GLY A 54 5.47 -1.96 0.31
CA GLY A 54 4.91 -3.16 0.95
C GLY A 54 5.99 -4.11 1.45
N PHE A 55 5.64 -5.10 2.28
CA PHE A 55 6.58 -6.06 2.87
C PHE A 55 5.94 -7.45 2.97
N ASN A 56 6.77 -8.49 3.08
CA ASN A 56 6.33 -9.87 3.28
C ASN A 56 6.85 -10.53 4.57
N ARG A 57 7.67 -9.80 5.35
CA ARG A 57 8.13 -10.24 6.66
C ARG A 57 8.42 -9.04 7.55
N VAL A 58 8.11 -9.16 8.84
CA VAL A 58 8.49 -8.18 9.85
C VAL A 58 9.17 -8.87 11.01
N VAL A 59 10.17 -8.21 11.58
CA VAL A 59 10.87 -8.64 12.80
C VAL A 59 10.77 -7.52 13.82
N VAL A 60 10.34 -7.85 15.04
CA VAL A 60 10.42 -6.97 16.19
C VAL A 60 11.40 -7.58 17.20
N HIS A 61 12.31 -6.78 17.73
CA HIS A 61 13.37 -7.22 18.62
C HIS A 61 13.88 -6.07 19.50
N TYR A 62 14.62 -6.38 20.55
CA TYR A 62 15.40 -5.38 21.29
C TYR A 62 16.52 -4.83 20.41
N ASP A 63 16.64 -3.51 20.40
CA ASP A 63 17.70 -2.75 19.72
C ASP A 63 18.83 -2.39 20.68
N ALA A 64 18.47 -1.95 21.88
CA ALA A 64 19.41 -1.56 22.93
C ALA A 64 18.84 -1.91 24.31
N PRO A 65 19.69 -2.31 25.26
CA PRO A 65 19.27 -2.59 26.63
C PRO A 65 18.88 -1.30 27.37
N PRO A 66 18.19 -1.43 28.52
CA PRO A 66 18.09 -0.37 29.53
C PRO A 66 19.43 0.33 29.80
N VAL A 67 19.42 1.66 29.84
CA VAL A 67 20.59 2.47 30.26
C VAL A 67 20.91 2.26 31.74
N THR A 68 19.89 2.02 32.57
CA THR A 68 19.99 1.74 34.01
C THR A 68 19.19 0.50 34.38
N GLY A 69 19.69 -0.30 35.32
CA GLY A 69 19.02 -1.50 35.83
C GLY A 69 19.29 -2.78 35.02
N GLY A 70 19.41 -2.65 33.71
CA GLY A 70 20.10 -3.63 32.85
C GLY A 70 19.39 -4.97 32.61
N ASN A 71 18.17 -5.17 33.12
CA ASN A 71 17.43 -6.41 32.93
C ASN A 71 16.22 -6.19 32.00
N TRP A 72 16.03 -7.08 31.03
CA TRP A 72 14.87 -7.08 30.13
C TRP A 72 14.41 -8.53 29.87
N GLY A 73 13.11 -8.70 29.60
CA GLY A 73 12.49 -10.02 29.43
C GLY A 73 12.10 -10.33 27.98
N PRO A 74 11.34 -11.40 27.73
CA PRO A 74 10.87 -11.73 26.40
C PRO A 74 9.90 -10.66 25.86
N ILE A 75 9.74 -10.62 24.54
CA ILE A 75 8.70 -9.84 23.87
C ILE A 75 7.60 -10.80 23.48
N PHE A 76 6.37 -10.56 23.95
CA PHE A 76 5.20 -11.21 23.37
C PHE A 76 4.68 -10.38 22.20
N MET A 77 4.39 -11.06 21.09
CA MET A 77 3.70 -10.49 19.95
C MET A 77 2.36 -11.19 19.79
N ALA A 78 1.29 -10.41 19.82
CA ALA A 78 -0.06 -10.88 19.61
C ALA A 78 -0.68 -10.01 18.50
N GLU A 79 -0.11 -10.07 17.30
CA GLU A 79 -0.68 -9.37 16.17
C GLU A 79 -1.29 -10.35 15.17
N ASN A 80 -2.55 -10.10 14.81
CA ASN A 80 -3.13 -10.67 13.60
C ASN A 80 -2.78 -9.75 12.44
N MET A 81 -1.62 -9.98 11.85
CA MET A 81 -1.06 -9.08 10.87
C MET A 81 -1.78 -9.20 9.52
N VAL A 82 -2.64 -8.23 9.18
CA VAL A 82 -3.24 -8.13 7.85
C VAL A 82 -2.42 -7.17 7.00
N VAL A 83 -1.65 -7.73 6.06
CA VAL A 83 -0.94 -6.95 5.04
C VAL A 83 -1.85 -6.84 3.82
N THR A 84 -2.30 -5.63 3.49
CA THR A 84 -2.93 -5.36 2.20
C THR A 84 -1.84 -5.01 1.20
N PRO A 85 -1.62 -5.80 0.13
CA PRO A 85 -0.68 -5.44 -0.92
C PRO A 85 -1.04 -4.07 -1.51
N ALA A 86 -0.01 -3.26 -1.83
CA ALA A 86 -0.23 -2.08 -2.64
C ALA A 86 -0.82 -2.50 -4.00
N GLN A 87 -1.80 -1.76 -4.51
CA GLN A 87 -2.37 -2.09 -5.81
C GLN A 87 -1.34 -1.85 -6.93
N PRO A 88 -1.27 -2.76 -7.92
CA PRO A 88 -0.39 -2.58 -9.06
C PRO A 88 -0.70 -1.26 -9.79
N PRO A 89 0.33 -0.58 -10.33
CA PRO A 89 0.11 0.59 -11.18
C PRO A 89 -0.71 0.19 -12.40
N VAL A 90 -1.62 1.07 -12.84
CA VAL A 90 -2.37 0.85 -14.06
C VAL A 90 -1.54 1.30 -15.25
N LEU A 91 -1.11 0.33 -16.07
CA LEU A 91 -0.45 0.59 -17.35
C LEU A 91 -1.43 0.29 -18.48
N LEU A 92 -1.78 1.31 -19.26
CA LEU A 92 -2.61 1.14 -20.45
C LEU A 92 -1.83 0.43 -21.55
N GLN A 93 -2.47 -0.52 -22.20
CA GLN A 93 -1.87 -1.42 -23.19
C GLN A 93 -2.77 -1.52 -24.43
N ASN A 94 -2.13 -1.81 -25.56
CA ASN A 94 -2.78 -2.13 -26.83
C ASN A 94 -3.88 -1.12 -27.24
N PRO A 95 -3.62 0.20 -27.23
CA PRO A 95 -4.60 1.16 -27.71
C PRO A 95 -4.85 0.94 -29.21
N ALA A 96 -6.12 0.85 -29.60
CA ALA A 96 -6.53 0.66 -30.98
C ALA A 96 -7.85 1.39 -31.26
N VAL A 97 -7.90 2.11 -32.38
CA VAL A 97 -9.16 2.65 -32.92
C VAL A 97 -9.84 1.52 -33.69
N LEU A 98 -11.07 1.20 -33.31
CA LEU A 98 -11.86 0.15 -33.94
C LEU A 98 -12.59 0.67 -35.19
N ALA A 99 -13.02 -0.26 -36.04
CA ALA A 99 -13.94 0.07 -37.13
C ALA A 99 -15.20 0.74 -36.54
N GLY A 100 -15.58 1.88 -37.11
CA GLY A 100 -16.67 2.70 -36.61
C GLY A 100 -16.27 3.79 -35.60
N GLY A 101 -15.00 3.86 -35.19
CA GLY A 101 -14.47 5.02 -34.45
C GLY A 101 -14.11 4.89 -32.96
N PRO A 102 -14.64 3.91 -32.18
CA PRO A 102 -14.30 3.83 -30.77
C PRO A 102 -12.80 3.59 -30.54
N LEU A 103 -12.23 4.27 -29.55
CA LEU A 103 -10.89 3.96 -29.06
C LEU A 103 -10.99 2.89 -27.98
N ARG A 104 -10.30 1.78 -28.16
CA ARG A 104 -10.23 0.68 -27.18
C ARG A 104 -8.82 0.53 -26.64
N PHE A 105 -8.70 0.26 -25.36
CA PHE A 105 -7.43 -0.12 -24.72
C PHE A 105 -7.69 -1.14 -23.61
N GLY A 106 -6.64 -1.84 -23.19
CA GLY A 106 -6.67 -2.77 -22.06
C GLY A 106 -5.67 -2.41 -20.98
N PHE A 107 -5.78 -3.08 -19.84
CA PHE A 107 -4.79 -3.06 -18.76
C PHE A 107 -4.97 -4.27 -17.85
N THR A 108 -4.00 -4.52 -16.97
CA THR A 108 -4.07 -5.60 -15.98
C THR A 108 -4.06 -5.04 -14.56
N ASN A 109 -4.83 -5.64 -13.66
CA ASN A 109 -4.82 -5.31 -12.24
C ASN A 109 -5.36 -6.48 -11.39
N GLN A 110 -5.58 -6.25 -10.10
CA GLN A 110 -6.21 -7.21 -9.20
C GLN A 110 -7.62 -7.60 -9.69
N ALA A 111 -7.84 -8.90 -9.88
CA ALA A 111 -9.11 -9.46 -10.33
C ALA A 111 -10.29 -9.08 -9.40
N GLY A 112 -11.48 -8.88 -9.97
CA GLY A 112 -12.68 -8.49 -9.25
C GLY A 112 -12.72 -7.04 -8.77
N SER A 113 -11.72 -6.22 -9.11
CA SER A 113 -11.72 -4.78 -8.81
C SER A 113 -12.57 -4.00 -9.82
N ALA A 114 -13.16 -2.88 -9.39
CA ALA A 114 -13.84 -1.94 -10.27
C ALA A 114 -12.90 -0.78 -10.63
N PHE A 115 -12.94 -0.32 -11.88
CA PHE A 115 -12.13 0.81 -12.35
C PHE A 115 -12.99 1.79 -13.14
N THR A 116 -12.85 3.08 -12.86
CA THR A 116 -13.48 4.16 -13.64
C THR A 116 -12.47 4.76 -14.61
N VAL A 117 -12.84 4.86 -15.88
CA VAL A 117 -12.08 5.61 -16.88
C VAL A 117 -12.54 7.05 -16.86
N LEU A 118 -11.57 7.97 -16.70
CA LEU A 118 -11.74 9.40 -16.78
C LEU A 118 -11.12 9.92 -18.07
N SER A 119 -11.58 11.10 -18.52
CA SER A 119 -11.03 11.78 -19.67
C SER A 119 -10.91 13.30 -19.50
N THR A 120 -9.99 13.90 -20.24
CA THR A 120 -9.81 15.36 -20.32
C THR A 120 -9.25 15.76 -21.69
N THR A 121 -9.43 17.02 -22.07
CA THR A 121 -8.69 17.66 -23.17
C THR A 121 -7.46 18.42 -22.66
N ASN A 122 -7.40 18.73 -21.36
CA ASN A 122 -6.28 19.40 -20.70
C ASN A 122 -5.66 18.47 -19.63
N PRO A 123 -4.52 17.81 -19.91
CA PRO A 123 -3.89 16.88 -18.97
C PRO A 123 -3.23 17.59 -17.78
N ALA A 124 -3.03 18.90 -17.83
CA ALA A 124 -2.52 19.68 -16.71
C ALA A 124 -3.60 20.00 -15.66
N ALA A 125 -4.89 19.77 -15.97
CA ALA A 125 -5.97 19.95 -15.00
C ALA A 125 -5.88 18.86 -13.89
N PRO A 126 -6.23 19.19 -12.64
CA PRO A 126 -6.28 18.19 -11.56
C PRO A 126 -7.19 17.02 -11.94
N VAL A 127 -6.80 15.78 -11.60
CA VAL A 127 -7.58 14.55 -11.94
C VAL A 127 -9.02 14.62 -11.43
N ALA A 128 -9.27 15.32 -10.31
CA ALA A 128 -10.60 15.56 -9.77
C ALA A 128 -11.54 16.34 -10.73
N ALA A 129 -10.99 17.08 -11.70
CA ALA A 129 -11.73 17.83 -12.71
C ALA A 129 -11.90 17.06 -14.04
N TRP A 130 -11.36 15.84 -14.15
CA TRP A 130 -11.50 15.02 -15.36
C TRP A 130 -12.90 14.39 -15.41
N ALA A 131 -13.49 14.31 -16.61
CA ALA A 131 -14.84 13.82 -16.79
C ALA A 131 -14.89 12.28 -16.77
N PRO A 132 -15.78 11.65 -15.99
CA PRO A 132 -15.93 10.21 -16.00
C PRO A 132 -16.57 9.73 -17.31
N LEU A 133 -15.98 8.71 -17.93
CA LEU A 133 -16.48 8.07 -19.14
C LEU A 133 -17.27 6.79 -18.86
N GLY A 134 -16.89 6.04 -17.83
CA GLY A 134 -17.55 4.78 -17.48
C GLY A 134 -16.64 3.81 -16.77
N LEU A 135 -17.13 2.59 -16.58
CA LEU A 135 -16.37 1.51 -15.95
C LEU A 135 -15.62 0.68 -17.00
N ALA A 136 -14.41 0.24 -16.65
CA ALA A 136 -13.70 -0.78 -17.43
C ALA A 136 -14.29 -2.17 -17.14
N THR A 137 -14.39 -3.00 -18.17
CA THR A 137 -14.93 -4.37 -18.07
C THR A 137 -13.80 -5.36 -17.83
N GLU A 138 -13.97 -6.24 -16.84
CA GLU A 138 -13.08 -7.39 -16.64
C GLU A 138 -13.45 -8.50 -17.64
N ILE A 139 -12.54 -8.77 -18.60
CA ILE A 139 -12.78 -9.75 -19.68
C ILE A 139 -12.21 -11.13 -19.38
N ALA A 140 -11.29 -11.19 -18.41
CA ALA A 140 -10.74 -12.40 -17.79
C ALA A 140 -10.18 -11.98 -16.41
N PRO A 141 -9.98 -12.90 -15.46
CA PRO A 141 -9.46 -12.55 -14.14
C PRO A 141 -8.21 -11.67 -14.19
N GLY A 142 -8.34 -10.43 -13.73
CA GLY A 142 -7.27 -9.43 -13.70
C GLY A 142 -6.97 -8.72 -15.02
N CYS A 143 -7.70 -9.03 -16.10
CA CYS A 143 -7.57 -8.41 -17.42
C CYS A 143 -8.78 -7.52 -17.71
N TYR A 144 -8.53 -6.24 -17.91
CA TYR A 144 -9.56 -5.22 -18.10
C TYR A 144 -9.49 -4.58 -19.47
N GLN A 145 -10.64 -4.14 -19.97
CA GLN A 145 -10.79 -3.46 -21.25
C GLN A 145 -11.80 -2.32 -21.15
N PHE A 146 -11.52 -1.23 -21.85
CA PHE A 146 -12.44 -0.11 -22.01
C PHE A 146 -12.50 0.34 -23.47
N SER A 147 -13.68 0.75 -23.93
CA SER A 147 -13.91 1.34 -25.25
C SER A 147 -14.63 2.68 -25.09
N ASP A 148 -14.00 3.77 -25.54
CA ASP A 148 -14.60 5.09 -25.62
C ASP A 148 -15.36 5.23 -26.95
N PRO A 149 -16.72 5.20 -26.94
CA PRO A 149 -17.51 5.28 -28.17
C PRO A 149 -17.45 6.65 -28.83
N ASP A 150 -17.17 7.71 -28.06
CA ASP A 150 -17.18 9.09 -28.55
C ASP A 150 -15.80 9.58 -28.96
N ALA A 151 -14.79 8.70 -29.01
CA ALA A 151 -13.40 9.06 -29.27
C ALA A 151 -13.21 9.86 -30.57
N LEU A 152 -13.96 9.58 -31.64
CA LEU A 152 -13.89 10.33 -32.90
C LEU A 152 -14.35 11.79 -32.77
N ASN A 153 -15.25 12.08 -31.84
CA ASN A 153 -15.75 13.44 -31.60
C ASN A 153 -14.74 14.30 -30.80
N HIS A 154 -13.64 13.69 -30.35
CA HIS A 154 -12.62 14.30 -29.51
C HIS A 154 -11.23 14.11 -30.13
N PRO A 155 -10.81 14.98 -31.09
CA PRO A 155 -9.56 14.81 -31.83
C PRO A 155 -8.31 14.78 -30.95
N GLN A 156 -8.38 15.35 -29.75
CA GLN A 156 -7.38 15.18 -28.71
C GLN A 156 -8.07 14.91 -27.37
N ARG A 157 -7.84 13.72 -26.81
CA ARG A 157 -8.36 13.29 -25.52
C ARG A 157 -7.32 12.50 -24.76
N PHE A 158 -7.21 12.76 -23.47
CA PHE A 158 -6.34 12.03 -22.55
C PHE A 158 -7.19 11.17 -21.63
N TYR A 159 -6.63 10.05 -21.18
CA TYR A 159 -7.33 9.04 -20.39
C TYR A 159 -6.57 8.76 -19.09
N CYS A 160 -7.31 8.58 -18.00
CA CYS A 160 -6.79 8.13 -16.73
C CYS A 160 -7.72 7.04 -16.20
N VAL A 161 -7.16 5.95 -15.69
CA VAL A 161 -7.93 4.90 -15.02
C VAL A 161 -7.74 5.07 -13.54
N ARG A 162 -8.85 5.26 -12.81
CA ARG A 162 -8.83 5.37 -11.36
C ARG A 162 -9.53 4.20 -10.71
N LEU A 163 -9.06 3.88 -9.52
CA LEU A 163 -9.79 3.08 -8.55
C LEU A 163 -10.91 3.93 -7.92
N PRO A 164 -11.92 3.30 -7.30
CA PRO A 164 -12.95 3.98 -6.53
C PRO A 164 -12.37 4.89 -5.45
#